data_AF-A0A2D7HAW2-F1
#
_entry.id   AF-A0A2D7HAW2-F1
#
_cell.length_a   1.000
_cell.length_b   1.000
_cell.length_c   1.000
_cell.angle_alpha   90.00
_cell.angle_beta   90.00
_cell.angle_gamma   90.00
#
_symmetry.space_group_name_H-M   'P 1'
#
loop_
_entity.id
_entity.type
_entity.pdbx_description
1 polymer ?
#
loop_
_entity_poly.entity_id
_entity_poly.type
_entity_poly.pdbx_seq_one_letter_code
_entity_poly.pdbx_strand_id
1 'polypeptide(L)'
;MKLPEIGTLQRACCISLAGAGARGARNSKCQSVGFDDQMESSFTTPPLSTVRQPAREMGERAARAMVGLVEGQPFESVLLSPKLIIRESSKT
;
A
#
# COMPACT_ATOMS: atom_id res chain seq x y z
N MET A 1 -10.07 -26.76 0.61
CA MET A 1 -10.39 -25.43 1.16
C MET A 1 -9.34 -24.45 0.64
N LYS A 2 -9.68 -23.68 -0.39
CA LYS A 2 -8.75 -22.74 -1.05
C LYS A 2 -8.64 -21.53 -0.13
N LEU A 3 -7.47 -21.33 0.48
CA LEU A 3 -7.17 -20.11 1.21
C LEU A 3 -7.31 -18.93 0.22
N PRO A 4 -8.12 -17.91 0.50
CA PRO A 4 -8.13 -16.71 -0.33
C PRO A 4 -6.74 -16.08 -0.25
N GLU A 5 -6.19 -15.71 -1.41
CA GLU A 5 -4.84 -15.13 -1.53
C GLU A 5 -4.76 -13.78 -0.81
N ILE A 6 -4.42 -13.81 0.49
CA ILE A 6 -4.18 -12.62 1.32
C ILE A 6 -2.83 -11.96 0.98
N GLY A 7 -2.00 -12.57 0.11
CA GLY A 7 -0.61 -12.17 -0.11
C GLY A 7 -0.28 -11.25 -1.29
N THR A 8 -1.22 -10.95 -2.18
CA THR A 8 -0.85 -10.44 -3.53
C THR A 8 -0.83 -8.89 -3.65
N LEU A 9 -1.21 -8.15 -2.60
CA LEU A 9 -1.23 -6.67 -2.62
C LEU A 9 0.09 -6.00 -2.21
N GLN A 10 1.13 -6.77 -1.85
CA GLN A 10 2.43 -6.26 -1.43
C GLN A 10 3.39 -5.97 -2.61
N ARG A 11 2.85 -5.67 -3.79
CA ARG A 11 3.64 -5.17 -4.91
C ARG A 11 3.76 -3.66 -4.77
N ALA A 12 4.94 -3.20 -4.39
CA ALA A 12 5.37 -1.83 -4.59
C ALA A 12 5.04 -1.42 -6.05
N CYS A 13 4.04 -0.55 -6.21
CA CYS A 13 3.61 -0.09 -7.51
C CYS A 13 4.53 1.05 -7.94
N CYS A 14 5.69 0.72 -8.50
CA CYS A 14 6.49 1.66 -9.27
C CYS A 14 5.74 1.94 -10.60
N ILE A 15 4.77 2.86 -10.59
CA ILE A 15 4.21 3.38 -11.85
C ILE A 15 5.25 4.32 -12.45
N SER A 16 6.16 3.76 -13.24
CA SER A 16 7.01 4.55 -14.13
C SER A 16 6.15 4.98 -15.32
N LEU A 17 5.62 6.22 -15.30
CA LEU A 17 5.14 6.88 -16.51
C LEU A 17 6.35 7.21 -17.39
N ALA A 18 6.85 6.22 -18.10
CA ALA A 18 7.83 6.41 -19.17
C ALA A 18 7.07 6.82 -20.44
N GLY A 19 7.02 8.12 -20.72
CA GLY A 19 6.81 8.59 -22.08
C GLY A 19 7.88 7.96 -22.98
N ALA A 20 7.46 7.37 -24.10
CA ALA A 20 8.28 6.57 -25.01
C ALA A 20 9.68 7.15 -25.30
N GLY A 21 10.73 6.32 -25.14
CA GLY A 21 12.08 6.65 -25.60
C GLY A 21 13.23 6.19 -24.69
N ALA A 22 13.30 4.89 -24.37
CA ALA A 22 14.40 4.34 -23.58
C ALA A 22 15.71 4.24 -24.39
N ARG A 23 16.54 5.28 -24.39
CA ARG A 23 17.99 5.18 -24.63
C ARG A 23 18.73 6.23 -23.78
N GLY A 24 19.31 5.79 -22.66
CA GLY A 24 20.30 6.54 -21.87
C GLY A 24 19.73 7.68 -21.02
N ALA A 25 19.14 7.37 -19.86
CA ALA A 25 18.71 8.39 -18.91
C ALA A 25 19.44 8.23 -17.58
N ARG A 26 20.55 8.97 -17.42
CA ARG A 26 21.29 9.09 -16.13
C ARG A 26 20.65 10.15 -15.21
N ASN A 27 19.45 10.62 -15.55
CA ASN A 27 18.87 11.87 -15.07
C ASN A 27 17.37 12.03 -15.35
N SER A 28 16.63 10.96 -15.67
CA SER A 28 15.17 11.05 -15.80
C SER A 28 14.51 11.04 -14.42
N LYS A 29 13.77 12.11 -14.11
CA LYS A 29 12.92 12.21 -12.92
C LYS A 29 11.92 11.05 -12.93
N CYS A 30 12.05 10.10 -12.01
CA CYS A 30 11.06 9.05 -11.82
C CYS A 30 10.02 9.52 -10.81
N GLN A 31 8.75 9.28 -11.12
CA GLN A 31 7.66 9.42 -10.16
C GLN A 31 7.54 8.12 -9.38
N SER A 32 7.30 8.20 -8.08
CA SER A 32 7.19 7.05 -7.19
C SER A 32 6.07 7.21 -6.17
N VAL A 33 5.43 6.08 -5.84
CA VAL A 33 4.41 5.99 -4.79
C VAL A 33 4.78 4.79 -3.90
N GLY A 34 4.94 5.02 -2.61
CA GLY A 34 5.18 4.02 -1.58
C GLY A 34 3.90 3.46 -0.97
N PHE A 35 4.05 2.71 0.13
CA PHE A 35 2.97 2.03 0.83
C PHE A 35 3.04 2.31 2.33
N ASP A 36 1.95 2.04 3.07
CA ASP A 36 1.79 2.18 4.52
C ASP A 36 1.81 3.58 5.12
N ASP A 37 2.36 4.57 4.41
CA ASP A 37 2.44 5.95 4.89
C ASP A 37 3.14 6.09 6.26
N GLN A 38 4.28 5.43 6.39
CA GLN A 38 5.13 5.56 7.57
C GLN A 38 5.69 6.98 7.72
N MET A 39 6.10 7.35 8.93
CA MET A 39 6.55 8.71 9.26
C MET A 39 7.68 9.19 8.34
N GLU A 40 8.63 8.30 8.05
CA GLU A 40 9.80 8.48 7.19
C GLU A 40 9.40 8.93 5.78
N SER A 41 8.23 8.51 5.30
CA SER A 41 7.71 8.88 3.98
C SER A 41 7.64 10.40 3.81
N SER A 42 7.33 11.13 4.88
CA SER A 42 7.24 12.61 4.86
C SER A 42 8.61 13.29 4.89
N PHE A 43 9.67 12.59 5.28
CA PHE A 43 11.03 13.11 5.44
C PHE A 43 11.98 12.70 4.32
N THR A 44 11.54 11.82 3.41
CA THR A 44 12.27 11.53 2.17
C THR A 44 12.43 12.79 1.31
N THR A 45 13.43 12.80 0.43
CA THR A 45 13.67 13.88 -0.53
C THR A 45 13.63 13.33 -1.95
N PRO A 46 12.59 13.61 -2.75
CA PRO A 46 11.37 14.36 -2.40
C PRO A 46 10.45 13.58 -1.43
N PRO A 47 9.57 14.25 -0.66
CA PRO A 47 8.59 13.56 0.18
C PRO A 47 7.75 12.54 -0.61
N LEU A 48 7.71 11.30 -0.11
CA LEU A 48 7.15 10.13 -0.78
C LEU A 48 5.63 10.07 -0.62
N SER A 49 4.93 10.06 -1.74
CA SER A 49 3.49 9.80 -1.82
C SER A 49 3.23 8.34 -1.48
N THR A 50 2.16 8.00 -0.78
CA THR A 50 1.95 6.64 -0.26
C THR A 50 0.49 6.22 -0.27
N VAL A 51 0.22 4.93 -0.40
CA VAL A 51 -1.10 4.35 -0.11
C VAL A 51 -1.16 3.99 1.38
N ARG A 52 -1.88 4.77 2.17
CA ARG A 52 -2.11 4.56 3.61
C ARG A 52 -3.14 3.46 3.84
N GLN A 53 -2.73 2.41 4.55
CA GLN A 53 -3.62 1.35 5.00
C GLN A 53 -4.39 1.76 6.27
N PRO A 54 -5.65 1.32 6.45
CA PRO A 54 -6.41 1.54 7.68
C PRO A 54 -5.95 0.56 8.78
N ALA A 55 -4.67 0.60 9.14
CA ALA A 55 -4.00 -0.38 9.99
C ALA A 55 -4.70 -0.63 11.34
N ARG A 56 -5.26 0.43 11.94
CA ARG A 56 -6.01 0.32 13.19
C ARG A 56 -7.26 -0.55 13.02
N GLU A 57 -8.06 -0.29 11.99
CA GLU A 57 -9.26 -1.05 11.70
C GLU A 57 -8.93 -2.49 11.30
N MET A 58 -7.85 -2.68 10.51
CA MET A 58 -7.34 -4.02 10.17
C MET A 58 -7.03 -4.82 11.44
N GLY A 59 -6.27 -4.26 12.37
CA GLY A 59 -5.90 -4.92 13.62
C GLY A 59 -7.11 -5.22 14.51
N GLU A 60 -8.04 -4.28 14.64
CA GLU A 60 -9.28 -4.48 15.41
C GLU A 60 -10.16 -5.59 14.83
N ARG A 61 -10.33 -5.63 13.51
CA ARG A 61 -11.08 -6.69 12.83
C ARG A 61 -10.38 -8.03 12.95
N ALA A 62 -9.05 -8.07 12.78
CA ALA A 62 -8.26 -9.29 12.95
C ALA A 62 -8.37 -9.82 14.38
N ALA A 63 -8.26 -8.97 15.40
CA ALA A 63 -8.40 -9.36 16.79
C ALA A 63 -9.80 -9.93 17.09
N ARG A 64 -10.87 -9.25 16.65
CA ARG A 64 -12.24 -9.75 16.80
C ARG A 64 -12.45 -11.08 16.09
N ALA A 65 -11.93 -11.22 14.88
CA ALA A 65 -11.98 -12.47 14.12
C ALA A 65 -11.27 -13.61 14.86
N MET A 66 -10.08 -13.37 15.42
CA MET A 66 -9.36 -14.38 16.18
C MET A 66 -10.14 -14.85 17.41
N VAL A 67 -10.75 -13.93 18.16
CA VAL A 67 -11.61 -14.29 19.31
C VAL A 67 -12.80 -15.13 18.85
N GLY A 68 -13.51 -14.69 17.81
CA GLY A 68 -14.65 -15.43 17.27
C GLY A 68 -14.27 -16.84 16.79
N LEU A 69 -13.11 -17.00 16.15
CA LEU A 69 -12.61 -18.31 15.71
C LEU A 69 -12.37 -19.28 16.89
N VAL A 70 -11.86 -18.78 18.02
CA VAL A 70 -11.71 -19.58 19.25
C VAL A 70 -13.09 -20.03 19.79
N GLU A 71 -14.12 -19.22 19.59
CA GLU A 71 -15.51 -19.51 19.97
C GLU A 71 -16.30 -20.31 18.92
N GLY A 72 -15.64 -20.75 17.83
CA GLY A 72 -16.27 -21.51 16.75
C GLY A 72 -17.15 -20.68 15.80
N GLN A 73 -17.03 -19.34 15.83
CA GLN A 73 -17.74 -18.45 14.92
C GLN A 73 -17.12 -18.46 13.51
N PRO A 74 -17.94 -18.30 12.45
CA PRO A 74 -17.43 -18.19 11.09
C PRO A 74 -16.63 -16.89 10.90
N PHE A 75 -15.54 -16.97 10.14
CA PHE A 75 -14.76 -15.81 9.74
C PHE A 75 -15.19 -15.34 8.35
N GLU A 76 -15.44 -14.04 8.23
CA GLU A 76 -15.68 -13.37 6.95
C GLU A 76 -14.52 -12.42 6.61
N SER A 77 -14.00 -12.55 5.39
CA SER A 77 -13.00 -11.62 4.86
C SER A 77 -13.68 -10.30 4.49
N VAL A 78 -13.11 -9.19 4.96
CA VAL A 78 -13.60 -7.84 4.66
C VAL A 78 -12.53 -7.05 3.94
N LEU A 79 -12.90 -6.42 2.83
CA LEU A 79 -12.06 -5.45 2.12
C LEU A 79 -12.15 -4.09 2.80
N LEU A 80 -11.00 -3.52 3.15
CA LEU A 80 -10.91 -2.18 3.70
C LEU A 80 -10.34 -1.22 2.67
N SER A 81 -10.88 0.00 2.64
CA SER A 81 -10.48 1.01 1.66
C SER A 81 -9.22 1.74 2.13
N PRO A 82 -8.09 1.63 1.40
CA PRO A 82 -6.93 2.45 1.68
C PRO A 82 -7.12 3.88 1.18
N LYS A 83 -6.21 4.79 1.56
CA LYS A 83 -6.21 6.19 1.13
C LYS A 83 -4.89 6.56 0.47
N LEU A 84 -4.93 7.17 -0.71
CA LEU A 84 -3.73 7.72 -1.35
C LEU A 84 -3.38 9.08 -0.71
N ILE A 85 -2.14 9.20 -0.25
CA ILE A 85 -1.56 10.41 0.31
C ILE A 85 -0.59 10.98 -0.73
N ILE A 86 -0.97 12.08 -1.38
CA ILE A 86 -0.18 12.71 -2.42
C ILE A 86 0.89 13.62 -1.80
N ARG A 87 2.14 13.41 -2.19
CA ARG A 87 3.32 14.24 -1.88
C ARG A 87 4.11 14.53 -3.15
N GLU A 88 5.31 15.08 -3.02
CA GLU A 88 6.11 15.56 -4.17
C GLU A 88 6.58 14.46 -5.11
N SER A 89 6.79 13.24 -4.61
CA SER A 89 7.29 12.13 -5.44
C SER A 89 6.35 11.69 -6.57
N SER A 90 5.08 12.10 -6.56
CA SER A 90 4.06 11.73 -7.57
C SER A 90 3.42 12.92 -8.28
N LYS A 91 3.93 14.13 -8.03
CA LYS A 91 3.47 15.34 -8.75
C LYS A 91 4.10 15.37 -10.14
N THR A 92 3.27 15.56 -11.15
CA THR A 92 3.68 15.78 -12.55
C THR A 92 4.05 17.25 -12.78
#